data_AF-A0A1B0ATA0-F1
#
_entry.id   AF-A0A1B0ATA0-F1
#
_cell.length_a   1.000
_cell.length_b   1.000
_cell.length_c   1.000
_cell.angle_alpha   90.00
_cell.angle_beta   90.00
_cell.angle_gamma   90.00
#
_symmetry.space_group_name_H-M   'P 1'
#
loop_
_entity.id
_entity.type
_entity.pdbx_description
1 polymer ?
#
loop_
_entity_poly.entity_id
_entity_poly.type
_entity_poly.pdbx_seq_one_letter_code
_entity_poly.pdbx_strand_id
1 'polypeptide(L)' 'MPQGLDSELIDSGIKLSLGHRQLLCLARAILKRSMCLVLDEATSYLDISTERILLAAAHKAFAGRTIIAIAVRKHP' A
#
# COMPACT_ATOMS: atom_id res chain seq x y z
N MET A 1 2.86 6.17 13.89
CA MET A 1 2.69 5.23 15.01
C MET A 1 3.52 5.73 16.19
N PRO A 2 3.10 5.51 17.46
CA PRO A 2 3.75 6.11 18.64
C PRO A 2 5.22 5.70 18.82
N GLN A 3 5.57 4.47 18.44
CA GLN A 3 6.92 3.90 18.59
C GLN A 3 7.67 3.80 17.24
N GLY A 4 7.17 4.45 16.18
CA GLY A 4 7.81 4.38 14.86
C GLY A 4 7.93 2.94 14.34
N LEU A 5 9.13 2.55 13.91
CA LEU A 5 9.43 1.20 13.38
C LEU A 5 9.39 0.11 14.45
N ASP A 6 9.58 0.47 15.73
CA ASP A 6 9.52 -0.46 16.86
C ASP A 6 8.08 -0.73 17.32
N SER A 7 7.09 -0.18 16.62
CA SER A 7 5.67 -0.39 16.95
C SER A 7 5.28 -1.85 16.74
N GLU A 8 4.90 -2.52 17.82
CA GLU A 8 4.39 -3.89 17.74
C GLU A 8 2.97 -3.96 17.14
N LEU A 9 2.79 -4.93 16.24
CA LEU A 9 1.51 -5.28 15.65
C LEU A 9 0.98 -6.56 16.31
N ILE A 10 0.19 -6.39 17.38
CA ILE A 10 -0.46 -7.48 18.12
C ILE A 10 -1.99 -7.38 18.02
N ASP A 11 -2.70 -8.51 18.17
CA ASP A 11 -4.16 -8.60 18.00
C ASP A 11 -4.95 -7.70 18.98
N SER A 12 -4.41 -7.50 20.19
CA SER A 12 -4.94 -6.61 21.24
C SER A 12 -4.38 -5.19 21.21
N GLY A 13 -3.50 -4.87 20.25
CA GLY A 13 -2.73 -3.61 20.19
C GLY A 13 -3.08 -2.76 18.97
N ILE A 14 -2.07 -2.14 18.36
CA ILE A 14 -2.29 -1.17 17.28
C ILE A 14 -2.81 -1.90 16.03
N LYS A 15 -4.10 -1.69 15.74
CA LYS A 15 -4.72 -2.20 14.53
C LYS A 15 -4.36 -1.31 13.34
N LEU A 16 -3.70 -1.89 12.35
CA LEU A 16 -3.52 -1.24 11.06
C LEU A 16 -4.89 -1.16 10.36
N SER A 17 -5.27 0.05 9.95
CA SER A 17 -6.32 0.24 8.95
C SER A 17 -5.95 -0.52 7.67
N LEU A 18 -6.93 -0.75 6.80
CA LEU A 18 -6.65 -1.42 5.53
C LEU A 18 -5.60 -0.65 4.70
N GLY A 19 -5.68 0.68 4.68
CA GLY A 19 -4.69 1.54 4.03
C GLY A 19 -3.28 1.39 4.59
N HIS A 20 -3.12 1.30 5.92
CA HIS A 20 -1.83 1.03 6.53
C HIS A 20 -1.28 -0.36 6.16
N ARG A 21 -2.14 -1.38 6.06
CA ARG A 21 -1.74 -2.71 5.61
C ARG A 21 -1.28 -2.69 4.15
N GLN A 22 -1.96 -1.95 3.28
CA GLN A 22 -1.59 -1.79 1.88
C GLN A 22 -0.23 -1.10 1.73
N LEU A 23 0.02 -0.02 2.49
CA LEU A 23 1.33 0.64 2.54
C LEU A 23 2.43 -0.30 3.01
N LEU A 24 2.18 -1.08 4.06
CA LEU A 24 3.15 -2.06 4.57
C LEU A 24 3.44 -3.16 3.54
N CYS A 25 2.41 -3.66 2.84
CA CYS A 25 2.57 -4.63 1.75
C CYS A 25 3.40 -4.05 0.60
N LEU A 26 3.14 -2.80 0.19
CA LEU A 26 3.92 -2.12 -0.83
C LEU A 26 5.39 -2.00 -0.40
N ALA A 27 5.65 -1.53 0.83
CA ALA A 27 7.01 -1.43 1.36
C ALA A 27 7.74 -2.79 1.33
N ARG A 28 7.06 -3.87 1.74
CA ARG A 28 7.62 -5.25 1.67
C ARG A 28 7.93 -5.66 0.23
N ALA A 29 7.06 -5.36 -0.73
CA ALA A 29 7.26 -5.71 -2.13
C ALA A 29 8.43 -4.93 -2.76
N ILE A 30 8.61 -3.66 -2.36
CA ILE A 30 9.75 -2.84 -2.76
C ILE A 30 11.05 -3.42 -2.21
N LEU A 31 11.10 -3.71 -0.90
CA LEU A 31 12.28 -4.28 -0.24
C LEU A 31 12.67 -5.65 -0.81
N LYS A 32 11.68 -6.49 -1.15
CA LYS A 32 11.89 -7.80 -1.80
C LYS A 32 12.34 -7.68 -3.27
N ARG A 33 12.26 -6.49 -3.87
CA ARG A 33 12.48 -6.27 -5.31
C ARG A 33 11.58 -7.17 -6.18
N SER A 34 10.31 -7.33 -5.79
CA SER A 34 9.35 -8.18 -6.52
C SER A 34 9.25 -7.80 -8.00
N MET A 35 9.22 -8.78 -8.91
CA MET A 35 9.13 -8.54 -10.37
C MET A 35 7.75 -8.05 -10.82
N CYS A 36 6.71 -8.38 -10.05
CA CYS A 36 5.33 -7.98 -10.31
C CYS A 36 4.68 -7.49 -9.00
N LEU A 37 3.90 -6.42 -9.09
CA LEU A 37 3.05 -5.90 -8.00
C LEU A 37 1.59 -6.04 -8.42
N VAL A 38 0.77 -6.69 -7.58
CA VAL A 38 -0.68 -6.75 -7.76
C VAL A 38 -1.35 -5.90 -6.69
N LEU A 39 -2.17 -4.95 -7.11
CA LEU A 39 -2.96 -4.07 -6.28
C LEU A 39 -4.43 -4.42 -6.46
N ASP A 40 -4.99 -5.19 -5.53
CA ASP A 40 -6.41 -5.60 -5.56
C ASP A 40 -7.23 -4.71 -4.64
N GLU A 41 -8.19 -3.98 -5.22
CA GLU A 41 -9.02 -2.97 -4.55
C GLU A 41 -8.23 -2.01 -3.64
N ALA A 42 -6.95 -1.79 -3.97
CA ALA A 42 -5.99 -1.16 -3.07
C ALA A 42 -6.27 0.32 -2.82
N THR A 43 -7.23 0.89 -3.55
CA THR A 43 -7.53 2.32 -3.57
C THR A 43 -8.88 2.67 -2.97
N SER A 44 -9.79 1.71 -2.76
CA SER A 44 -11.16 1.98 -2.33
C SER A 44 -11.30 2.40 -0.86
N TYR A 45 -10.25 2.19 -0.06
CA TYR A 45 -10.19 2.47 1.37
C TYR A 45 -9.20 3.60 1.75
N LEU A 46 -8.58 4.23 0.74
CA LEU A 46 -7.68 5.36 0.92
C LEU A 46 -8.41 6.66 0.60
N ASP A 47 -8.05 7.74 1.30
CA ASP A 47 -8.41 9.07 0.81
C ASP A 47 -7.61 9.38 -0.47
N ILE A 48 -8.14 10.27 -1.30
CA ILE A 48 -7.60 10.61 -2.63
C ILE A 48 -6.14 11.09 -2.56
N SER A 49 -5.73 11.75 -1.47
CA SER A 49 -4.36 12.26 -1.33
C SER A 49 -3.38 11.13 -1.04
N THR A 50 -3.73 10.23 -0.12
CA THR A 50 -2.93 9.05 0.23
C THR A 50 -2.83 8.07 -0.94
N GLU A 51 -3.91 7.86 -1.67
CA GLU A 51 -3.94 7.02 -2.88
C GLU A 51 -2.92 7.52 -3.91
N ARG A 52 -2.92 8.82 -4.19
CA ARG A 52 -2.03 9.43 -5.18
C ARG A 52 -0.56 9.29 -4.81
N ILE A 53 -0.23 9.48 -3.54
CA ILE A 53 1.14 9.29 -3.01
C ILE A 53 1.55 7.82 -3.15
N LEU A 54 0.66 6.88 -2.80
CA LEU A 54 0.93 5.44 -2.87
C LEU A 54 1.19 4.99 -4.30
N LEU A 55 0.34 5.40 -5.25
CA LEU A 55 0.51 5.08 -6.67
C LEU A 55 1.81 5.68 -7.24
N ALA A 56 2.13 6.93 -6.88
CA ALA A 56 3.39 7.54 -7.32
C ALA A 56 4.62 6.79 -6.79
N ALA A 57 4.60 6.37 -5.51
CA ALA A 57 5.65 5.57 -4.91
C ALA A 57 5.78 4.20 -5.57
N ALA A 58 4.65 3.53 -5.83
CA ALA A 58 4.62 2.24 -6.53
C ALA A 58 5.19 2.36 -7.95
N HIS A 59 4.77 3.35 -8.74
CA HIS A 59 5.29 3.58 -10.09
C HIS A 59 6.79 3.85 -10.10
N LYS A 60 7.29 4.68 -9.18
CA LYS A 60 8.72 4.96 -9.07
C LYS A 60 9.51 3.72 -8.68
N ALA A 61 9.04 2.98 -7.67
CA ALA A 61 9.77 1.82 -7.18
C ALA A 61 9.77 0.70 -8.22
N PHE A 62 8.65 0.43 -8.88
CA PHE A 62 8.48 -0.63 -9.87
C PHE A 62 8.75 -0.17 -11.32
N ALA A 63 9.54 0.88 -11.51
CA ALA A 63 9.97 1.28 -12.85
C ALA A 63 10.65 0.09 -13.57
N GLY A 64 10.21 -0.19 -14.81
CA GLY A 64 10.67 -1.34 -15.59
C GLY A 64 10.14 -2.70 -15.12
N ARG A 65 9.20 -2.74 -14.18
CA ARG A 65 8.54 -3.94 -13.66
C ARG A 65 7.03 -3.87 -13.86
N THR A 66 6.37 -5.03 -13.79
CA THR A 66 4.93 -5.11 -14.05
C THR A 66 4.13 -4.68 -12.82
N ILE A 67 3.12 -3.84 -13.03
CA ILE A 67 2.09 -3.53 -12.04
C ILE A 67 0.74 -3.93 -12.62
N ILE A 68 -0.03 -4.72 -11.88
CA ILE A 68 -1.42 -5.05 -12.19
C ILE A 68 -2.28 -4.39 -11.11
N ALA A 69 -3.17 -3.49 -11.50
CA ALA A 69 -4.05 -2.79 -10.58
C ALA A 69 -5.52 -3.06 -10.92
N ILE A 70 -6.29 -3.44 -9.91
CA ILE A 70 -7.74 -3.63 -9.97
C ILE A 70 -8.34 -2.47 -9.18
N ALA A 71 -9.11 -1.62 -9.87
CA ALA A 71 -9.73 -0.45 -9.26
C ALA A 71 -11.24 -0.51 -9.46
N VAL A 72 -12.00 -0.30 -8.37
CA VAL A 72 -13.44 -0.08 -8.43
C VAL A 72 -13.68 1.42 -8.61
N ARG A 73 -14.18 1.82 -9.78
CA ARG A 73 -14.51 3.22 -10.04
C ARG A 73 -15.81 3.56 -9.29
N LYS A 74 -15.71 4.32 -8.20
CA LYS A 74 -16.89 5.00 -7.64
C LYS A 74 -17.22 6.18 -8.56
N HIS A 75 -18.37 6.10 -9.22
CA HIS A 75 -18.91 7.23 -9.99
C HIS A 75 -19.14 8.40 -9.02
N PRO A 76 -18.86 9.67 -9.39
CA PRO A 76 -19.30 10.84 -8.62
C PRO A 76 -20.82 10.83 -8.42
#